data_AF-A0A936KCI0-F1
#
_entry.id   AF-A0A936KCI0-F1
#
_cell.length_a   1.000
_cell.length_b   1.000
_cell.length_c   1.000
_cell.angle_alpha   90.00
_cell.angle_beta   90.00
_cell.angle_gamma   90.00
#
_symmetry.space_group_name_H-M   'P 1'
#
loop_
_entity.id
_entity.type
_entity.pdbx_description
1 polymer ?
#
loop_
_entity_poly.entity_id
_entity_poly.type
_entity_poly.pdbx_seq_one_letter_code
_entity_poly.pdbx_strand_id
1 'polypeptide(L)'
;MLYNTSNVADLNTGAVYWNGSRWISLTPYFSVNSTVVGAGSNASSDGAIGTNALAAGVNTTAMSTNAVAVGTGATSGKTDGAYTTAPTNNLPGTTTTVNVASQPNNTVAIGTGAQSSAESGIAIGTGAKVYQGWNFDNSGNPVANNYGVAIGTGATAINNNIVMGNVGAGNLLAAGSNTNPKNINNVTIGNGAGSGVTGNENVIMGYQAATGMNSIGANVAIGKFAATNATFTNAVVLGSDAGTNAAGNLNIAIGASAGVGVTIDPAP
;
A
#
# COMPACT_ATOMS: atom_id res chain seq x y z
N MET A 1 -23.32 -2.79 19.07
CA MET A 1 -22.25 -1.97 19.68
C MET A 1 -22.27 -2.23 21.18
N LEU A 2 -21.23 -2.81 21.77
CA LEU A 2 -21.21 -3.04 23.21
C LEU A 2 -20.46 -1.91 23.92
N TYR A 3 -21.22 -1.11 24.65
CA TYR A 3 -20.67 -0.27 25.71
C TYR A 3 -20.31 -1.20 26.87
N ASN A 4 -19.01 -1.36 27.14
CA ASN A 4 -18.54 -2.00 28.37
C ASN A 4 -18.69 -1.00 29.52
N THR A 5 -19.92 -0.78 29.97
CA THR A 5 -20.20 0.08 31.12
C THR A 5 -21.12 -0.67 32.08
N SER A 6 -20.89 -0.47 33.38
CA SER A 6 -21.77 -0.96 34.46
C SER A 6 -23.05 -0.13 34.59
N ASN A 7 -23.26 0.85 33.70
CA ASN A 7 -24.36 1.80 33.74
C ASN A 7 -25.27 1.62 32.51
N VAL A 8 -26.53 1.31 32.75
CA VAL A 8 -27.52 0.95 31.70
C VAL A 8 -27.86 2.15 30.79
N ALA A 9 -27.50 3.37 31.19
CA ALA A 9 -27.80 4.61 30.47
C ALA A 9 -27.16 4.72 29.07
N ASP A 10 -26.07 3.98 28.81
CA ASP A 10 -25.37 4.04 27.51
C ASP A 10 -25.83 2.94 26.52
N LEU A 11 -26.74 2.05 26.93
CA LEU A 11 -27.18 0.93 26.10
C LEU A 11 -28.41 1.33 25.27
N ASN A 12 -28.28 1.30 23.93
CA ASN A 12 -29.42 1.48 23.04
C ASN A 12 -30.45 0.36 23.23
N THR A 13 -31.70 0.74 23.52
CA THR A 13 -32.84 -0.17 23.62
C THR A 13 -32.92 -1.07 22.40
N GLY A 14 -32.97 -2.38 22.60
CA GLY A 14 -33.03 -3.37 21.52
C GLY A 14 -31.70 -3.87 20.96
N ALA A 15 -30.54 -3.42 21.50
CA ALA A 15 -29.22 -3.93 21.11
C ALA A 15 -28.66 -5.01 22.06
N VAL A 16 -29.30 -5.21 23.21
CA VAL A 16 -28.90 -6.16 24.26
C VAL A 16 -30.12 -6.86 24.87
N TYR A 17 -29.91 -8.05 25.45
CA TYR A 17 -30.90 -8.72 26.29
C TYR A 17 -30.29 -9.11 27.65
N TRP A 18 -31.13 -9.17 28.69
CA TRP A 18 -30.71 -9.62 30.01
C TRP A 18 -30.84 -11.14 30.12
N ASN A 19 -29.77 -11.85 30.49
CA ASN A 19 -29.80 -13.32 30.61
C ASN A 19 -30.02 -13.86 32.04
N GLY A 20 -30.37 -12.99 32.99
CA GLY A 20 -30.50 -13.34 34.40
C GLY A 20 -29.25 -13.05 35.25
N SER A 21 -28.10 -12.78 34.64
CA SER A 21 -26.84 -12.48 35.36
C SER A 21 -26.02 -11.33 34.78
N ARG A 22 -26.17 -11.03 33.48
CA ARG A 22 -25.50 -9.93 32.78
C ARG A 22 -26.27 -9.53 31.52
N TRP A 23 -26.03 -8.32 31.02
CA TRP A 23 -26.50 -7.89 29.71
C TRP A 23 -25.66 -8.53 28.61
N ILE A 24 -26.31 -9.11 27.60
CA ILE A 24 -25.69 -9.81 26.47
C ILE A 24 -25.99 -9.06 25.18
N SER A 25 -24.97 -8.87 24.34
CA SER A 25 -25.12 -8.33 22.98
C SER A 25 -26.10 -9.16 22.16
N LEU A 26 -27.01 -8.52 21.43
CA LEU A 26 -27.77 -9.18 20.38
C LEU A 26 -26.95 -9.39 19.10
N THR A 27 -25.79 -8.72 18.97
CA THR A 27 -24.78 -8.99 17.93
C THR A 27 -23.53 -9.59 18.58
N PRO A 28 -23.54 -10.87 18.97
CA PRO A 28 -22.31 -11.54 19.43
C PRO A 28 -21.24 -11.47 18.33
N TYR A 29 -19.97 -11.41 18.72
CA TYR A 29 -18.78 -11.36 17.84
C TYR A 29 -18.45 -10.02 17.17
N PHE A 30 -19.33 -9.02 17.20
CA PHE A 30 -19.06 -7.68 16.64
C PHE A 30 -19.14 -6.60 17.73
N SER A 31 -18.01 -5.95 18.03
CA SER A 31 -17.93 -4.84 19.00
C SER A 31 -17.03 -3.72 18.49
N VAL A 32 -17.50 -2.48 18.65
CA VAL A 32 -16.74 -1.24 18.45
C VAL A 32 -16.96 -0.39 19.69
N ASN A 33 -15.88 0.02 20.35
CA ASN A 33 -15.92 0.90 21.50
C ASN A 33 -15.48 2.31 21.06
N SER A 34 -16.40 3.28 21.13
CA SER A 34 -16.18 4.65 20.68
C SER A 34 -17.02 5.63 21.50
N THR A 35 -16.49 6.82 21.73
CA THR A 35 -17.22 7.96 22.31
C THR A 35 -17.77 8.91 21.24
N VAL A 36 -17.46 8.68 19.96
CA VAL A 36 -17.89 9.53 18.84
C VAL A 36 -19.35 9.26 18.51
N VAL A 37 -20.14 10.32 18.45
CA VAL A 37 -21.57 10.34 18.10
C VAL A 37 -21.82 11.16 16.84
N GLY A 38 -22.91 10.90 16.13
CA GLY A 38 -23.29 11.65 14.92
C GLY A 38 -22.60 11.16 13.65
N ALA A 39 -22.48 12.03 12.65
CA ALA A 39 -21.91 11.70 11.34
C ALA A 39 -20.48 11.16 11.47
N GLY A 40 -20.17 10.08 10.76
CA GLY A 40 -18.86 9.43 10.82
C GLY A 40 -18.65 8.53 12.04
N SER A 41 -19.56 8.48 13.01
CA SER A 41 -19.50 7.45 14.07
C SER A 41 -19.71 6.03 13.55
N ASN A 42 -20.31 5.87 12.35
CA ASN A 42 -20.77 4.62 11.78
C ASN A 42 -21.82 3.87 12.63
N ALA A 43 -22.43 4.55 13.61
CA ALA A 43 -23.54 4.01 14.38
C ALA A 43 -24.80 3.80 13.53
N SER A 44 -24.98 4.61 12.49
CA SER A 44 -26.05 4.51 11.49
C SER A 44 -25.61 3.81 10.20
N SER A 45 -24.46 3.13 10.21
CA SER A 45 -23.87 2.48 9.03
C SER A 45 -23.64 3.45 7.85
N ASP A 46 -23.39 4.73 8.12
CA ASP A 46 -23.24 5.79 7.11
C ASP A 46 -21.91 5.72 6.32
N GLY A 47 -20.92 4.98 6.82
CA GLY A 47 -19.62 4.81 6.17
C GLY A 47 -19.59 3.74 5.06
N ALA A 48 -20.54 2.80 5.04
CA ALA A 48 -20.64 1.80 3.97
C ALA A 48 -21.46 2.39 2.80
N ILE A 49 -20.78 3.19 1.97
CA ILE A 49 -21.40 3.99 0.90
C ILE A 49 -21.56 3.17 -0.39
N GLY A 50 -20.60 2.31 -0.70
CA GLY A 50 -20.60 1.50 -1.92
C GLY A 50 -21.54 0.28 -1.85
N THR A 51 -21.96 -0.22 -3.02
CA THR A 51 -22.73 -1.47 -3.12
C THR A 51 -21.91 -2.64 -2.57
N ASN A 52 -22.52 -3.48 -1.71
CA ASN A 52 -21.83 -4.60 -1.04
C ASN A 52 -20.60 -4.19 -0.21
N ALA A 53 -20.54 -2.92 0.24
CA ALA A 53 -19.41 -2.44 1.03
C ALA A 53 -19.52 -2.81 2.51
N LEU A 54 -18.36 -2.92 3.17
CA LEU A 54 -18.23 -3.07 4.62
C LEU A 54 -17.44 -1.89 5.17
N ALA A 55 -18.01 -1.13 6.11
CA ALA A 55 -17.31 -0.10 6.86
C ALA A 55 -17.46 -0.35 8.37
N ALA A 56 -16.34 -0.52 9.07
CA ALA A 56 -16.33 -0.79 10.51
C ALA A 56 -15.25 0.04 11.23
N GLY A 57 -15.67 0.91 12.15
CA GLY A 57 -14.78 1.81 12.89
C GLY A 57 -15.26 3.25 12.83
N VAL A 58 -14.59 4.14 13.58
CA VAL A 58 -14.93 5.57 13.63
C VAL A 58 -14.31 6.29 12.45
N ASN A 59 -15.05 7.19 11.79
CA ASN A 59 -14.64 7.92 10.59
C ASN A 59 -14.19 7.00 9.44
N THR A 60 -14.68 5.76 9.41
CA THR A 60 -14.34 4.75 8.41
C THR A 60 -15.27 4.87 7.22
N THR A 61 -14.75 4.81 6.00
CA THR A 61 -15.57 4.90 4.77
C THR A 61 -15.18 3.85 3.74
N ALA A 62 -16.14 3.10 3.25
CA ALA A 62 -16.02 2.18 2.12
C ALA A 62 -16.91 2.68 0.96
N MET A 63 -16.29 3.29 -0.05
CA MET A 63 -16.98 4.14 -1.03
C MET A 63 -17.43 3.41 -2.32
N SER A 64 -16.73 2.36 -2.71
CA SER A 64 -16.93 1.68 -4.00
C SER A 64 -17.53 0.27 -3.85
N THR A 65 -17.84 -0.37 -4.98
CA THR A 65 -18.44 -1.71 -4.97
C THR A 65 -17.48 -2.73 -4.36
N ASN A 66 -17.99 -3.57 -3.45
CA ASN A 66 -17.24 -4.59 -2.73
C ASN A 66 -16.05 -4.04 -1.90
N ALA A 67 -16.07 -2.75 -1.54
CA ALA A 67 -15.02 -2.15 -0.72
C ALA A 67 -15.11 -2.60 0.74
N VAL A 68 -13.96 -2.86 1.36
CA VAL A 68 -13.85 -3.23 2.77
C VAL A 68 -12.96 -2.23 3.50
N ALA A 69 -13.54 -1.46 4.42
CA ALA A 69 -12.81 -0.52 5.28
C ALA A 69 -13.01 -0.91 6.76
N VAL A 70 -11.91 -1.18 7.47
CA VAL A 70 -11.94 -1.55 8.90
C VAL A 70 -10.87 -0.79 9.67
N GLY A 71 -11.26 -0.11 10.75
CA GLY A 71 -10.36 0.66 11.62
C GLY A 71 -10.63 2.16 11.56
N THR A 72 -10.24 2.89 12.62
CA THR A 72 -10.51 4.32 12.75
C THR A 72 -9.90 5.12 11.60
N GLY A 73 -10.72 5.87 10.86
CA GLY A 73 -10.27 6.68 9.73
C GLY A 73 -9.87 5.87 8.49
N ALA A 74 -10.12 4.56 8.43
CA ALA A 74 -9.79 3.76 7.26
C ALA A 74 -10.69 4.14 6.07
N THR A 75 -10.10 4.25 4.88
CA THR A 75 -10.82 4.61 3.65
C THR A 75 -10.55 3.60 2.54
N SER A 76 -11.59 2.91 2.08
CA SER A 76 -11.52 1.97 0.96
C SER A 76 -12.38 2.47 -0.19
N GLY A 77 -11.91 2.30 -1.42
CA GLY A 77 -12.69 2.67 -2.60
C GLY A 77 -12.69 4.18 -2.90
N LYS A 78 -11.88 4.95 -2.18
CA LYS A 78 -11.85 6.41 -2.28
C LYS A 78 -11.01 6.85 -3.49
N THR A 79 -11.57 7.70 -4.34
CA THR A 79 -10.88 8.37 -5.46
C THR A 79 -9.98 9.54 -5.02
N ASP A 80 -9.47 9.50 -3.79
CA ASP A 80 -8.62 10.56 -3.24
C ASP A 80 -7.18 10.05 -3.17
N GLY A 81 -6.23 10.93 -3.46
CA GLY A 81 -4.81 10.66 -3.26
C GLY A 81 -4.00 10.39 -4.52
N ALA A 82 -3.35 11.47 -4.95
CA ALA A 82 -1.95 11.51 -5.41
C ALA A 82 -1.62 11.38 -6.90
N TYR A 83 -2.48 10.89 -7.80
CA TYR A 83 -2.06 10.71 -9.21
C TYR A 83 -3.08 11.10 -10.28
N THR A 84 -3.95 12.07 -10.00
CA THR A 84 -4.98 12.55 -10.95
C THR A 84 -4.45 13.46 -12.07
N THR A 85 -3.16 13.78 -12.08
CA THR A 85 -2.52 14.53 -13.17
C THR A 85 -1.59 13.61 -13.96
N ALA A 86 -2.01 13.22 -15.17
CA ALA A 86 -1.20 12.43 -16.08
C ALA A 86 0.08 13.21 -16.46
N PRO A 87 1.27 12.59 -16.45
CA PRO A 87 2.37 13.08 -17.25
C PRO A 87 1.95 12.96 -18.71
N THR A 88 1.93 14.07 -19.43
CA THR A 88 1.70 14.05 -20.88
C THR A 88 2.76 13.19 -21.54
N ASN A 89 2.35 12.31 -22.45
CA ASN A 89 3.24 11.74 -23.46
C ASN A 89 3.85 12.90 -24.27
N ASN A 90 5.07 13.30 -23.94
CA ASN A 90 6.02 14.02 -24.79
C ASN A 90 5.57 15.28 -25.59
N LEU A 91 4.48 15.97 -25.24
CA LEU A 91 4.15 17.29 -25.80
C LEU A 91 4.08 18.35 -24.68
N PRO A 92 4.98 19.35 -24.67
CA PRO A 92 4.89 20.48 -23.76
C PRO A 92 3.58 21.26 -24.00
N GLY A 93 2.73 21.40 -22.98
CA GLY A 93 1.69 22.43 -22.95
C GLY A 93 0.23 22.01 -23.12
N THR A 94 -0.13 20.71 -23.12
CA THR A 94 -1.54 20.29 -23.16
C THR A 94 -1.94 19.54 -21.90
N THR A 95 -2.62 20.21 -20.96
CA THR A 95 -3.21 19.57 -19.77
C THR A 95 -4.58 18.99 -20.14
N THR A 96 -4.64 17.77 -20.64
CA THR A 96 -5.88 17.00 -20.64
C THR A 96 -6.04 16.35 -19.27
N THR A 97 -6.98 16.84 -18.46
CA THR A 97 -7.46 16.12 -17.28
C THR A 97 -8.14 14.85 -17.77
N VAL A 98 -7.40 13.74 -17.83
CA VAL A 98 -8.03 12.45 -18.07
C VAL A 98 -8.75 12.06 -16.80
N ASN A 99 -10.08 12.15 -16.83
CA ASN A 99 -10.95 11.74 -15.73
C ASN A 99 -11.05 10.20 -15.76
N VAL A 100 -10.00 9.49 -15.35
CA VAL A 100 -9.93 8.01 -15.43
C VAL A 100 -10.56 7.28 -14.26
N ALA A 101 -10.92 7.95 -13.18
CA ALA A 101 -11.28 7.22 -11.99
C ALA A 101 -12.77 6.82 -12.00
N SER A 102 -13.08 5.71 -12.69
CA SER A 102 -14.12 4.82 -12.16
C SER A 102 -13.72 4.50 -10.71
N GLN A 103 -14.68 4.54 -9.77
CA GLN A 103 -14.35 4.29 -8.37
C GLN A 103 -13.66 2.91 -8.24
N PRO A 104 -12.52 2.82 -7.54
CA PRO A 104 -11.72 1.59 -7.48
C PRO A 104 -12.50 0.51 -6.73
N ASN A 105 -13.03 -0.48 -7.45
CA ASN A 105 -13.83 -1.57 -6.87
C ASN A 105 -12.95 -2.63 -6.19
N ASN A 106 -13.57 -3.50 -5.37
CA ASN A 106 -12.92 -4.66 -4.75
C ASN A 106 -11.74 -4.31 -3.83
N THR A 107 -11.76 -3.13 -3.22
CA THR A 107 -10.66 -2.62 -2.39
C THR A 107 -10.73 -3.14 -0.95
N VAL A 108 -9.56 -3.23 -0.31
CA VAL A 108 -9.43 -3.57 1.12
C VAL A 108 -8.54 -2.54 1.81
N ALA A 109 -9.04 -1.92 2.88
CA ALA A 109 -8.32 -1.02 3.77
C ALA A 109 -8.56 -1.43 5.24
N ILE A 110 -7.55 -1.98 5.91
CA ILE A 110 -7.65 -2.49 7.28
C ILE A 110 -6.54 -1.89 8.15
N GLY A 111 -6.91 -1.10 9.16
CA GLY A 111 -5.99 -0.44 10.09
C GLY A 111 -6.34 1.03 10.30
N THR A 112 -5.85 1.63 11.38
CA THR A 112 -6.08 3.06 11.66
C THR A 112 -5.49 3.91 10.54
N GLY A 113 -6.32 4.70 9.85
CA GLY A 113 -5.92 5.53 8.73
C GLY A 113 -5.43 4.78 7.49
N ALA A 114 -5.71 3.47 7.37
CA ALA A 114 -5.39 2.71 6.16
C ALA A 114 -6.20 3.23 4.97
N GLN A 115 -5.58 3.31 3.79
CA GLN A 115 -6.20 3.85 2.58
C GLN A 115 -5.97 2.92 1.39
N SER A 116 -7.05 2.43 0.78
CA SER A 116 -6.98 1.73 -0.51
C SER A 116 -7.78 2.48 -1.56
N SER A 117 -7.06 3.04 -2.52
CA SER A 117 -7.57 3.93 -3.57
C SER A 117 -7.37 3.37 -4.98
N ALA A 118 -6.96 2.10 -5.13
CA ALA A 118 -6.67 1.44 -6.40
C ALA A 118 -7.54 0.20 -6.61
N GLU A 119 -7.92 -0.11 -7.85
CA GLU A 119 -8.81 -1.26 -8.12
C GLU A 119 -8.20 -2.57 -7.59
N SER A 120 -8.96 -3.30 -6.76
CA SER A 120 -8.48 -4.50 -6.07
C SER A 120 -7.25 -4.29 -5.17
N GLY A 121 -6.98 -3.04 -4.77
CA GLY A 121 -5.86 -2.68 -3.90
C GLY A 121 -6.06 -3.15 -2.46
N ILE A 122 -4.98 -3.63 -1.84
CA ILE A 122 -4.97 -4.16 -0.47
C ILE A 122 -4.06 -3.31 0.41
N ALA A 123 -4.62 -2.51 1.31
CA ALA A 123 -3.91 -1.74 2.32
C ALA A 123 -4.18 -2.32 3.72
N ILE A 124 -3.19 -2.91 4.38
CA ILE A 124 -3.34 -3.51 5.70
C ILE A 124 -2.24 -3.01 6.64
N GLY A 125 -2.62 -2.30 7.70
CA GLY A 125 -1.70 -1.73 8.69
C GLY A 125 -2.04 -0.28 9.01
N THR A 126 -1.55 0.22 10.15
CA THR A 126 -1.74 1.63 10.54
C THR A 126 -1.10 2.55 9.50
N GLY A 127 -1.89 3.39 8.85
CA GLY A 127 -1.44 4.31 7.80
C GLY A 127 -0.96 3.63 6.51
N ALA A 128 -1.25 2.33 6.31
CA ALA A 128 -0.93 1.65 5.05
C ALA A 128 -1.73 2.26 3.89
N LYS A 129 -1.11 2.42 2.73
CA LYS A 129 -1.64 3.17 1.59
C LYS A 129 -1.45 2.41 0.28
N VAL A 130 -2.50 2.28 -0.50
CA VAL A 130 -2.44 1.87 -1.90
C VAL A 130 -3.04 2.99 -2.76
N TYR A 131 -2.24 3.54 -3.66
CA TYR A 131 -2.65 4.59 -4.59
C TYR A 131 -2.77 4.06 -6.03
N GLN A 132 -3.65 4.70 -6.81
CA GLN A 132 -3.63 4.50 -8.26
C GLN A 132 -2.35 5.09 -8.81
N GLY A 133 -1.73 4.40 -9.75
CA GLY A 133 -0.88 5.07 -10.73
C GLY A 133 -1.42 4.88 -12.14
N TRP A 134 -0.61 5.22 -13.13
CA TRP A 134 -1.00 5.20 -14.53
C TRP A 134 -0.56 3.89 -15.18
N ASN A 135 -1.53 3.03 -15.50
CA ASN A 135 -1.34 1.98 -16.49
C ASN A 135 -2.01 2.43 -17.79
N PHE A 136 -1.48 1.97 -18.93
CA PHE A 136 -2.09 2.16 -20.23
C PHE A 136 -2.47 0.79 -20.80
N ASP A 137 -3.63 0.70 -21.45
CA ASP A 137 -3.98 -0.49 -22.23
C ASP A 137 -3.09 -0.59 -23.49
N ASN A 138 -3.23 -1.69 -24.24
CA ASN A 138 -2.50 -1.90 -25.49
C ASN A 138 -2.78 -0.84 -26.58
N SER A 139 -3.79 0.00 -26.37
CA SER A 139 -4.18 1.11 -27.25
C SER A 139 -3.69 2.48 -26.72
N GLY A 140 -2.95 2.50 -25.60
CA GLY A 140 -2.45 3.73 -24.99
C GLY A 140 -3.49 4.50 -24.18
N ASN A 141 -4.66 3.92 -23.89
CA ASN A 141 -5.65 4.55 -23.03
C ASN A 141 -5.30 4.28 -21.56
N PRO A 142 -5.33 5.30 -20.70
CA PRO A 142 -5.08 5.09 -19.29
C PRO A 142 -6.19 4.25 -18.66
N VAL A 143 -5.79 3.25 -17.87
CA VAL A 143 -6.66 2.29 -17.20
C VAL A 143 -6.36 2.27 -15.70
N ALA A 144 -7.42 2.17 -14.88
CA ALA A 144 -7.36 2.19 -13.43
C ALA A 144 -7.08 0.81 -12.79
N ASN A 145 -6.49 -0.13 -13.53
CA ASN A 145 -6.27 -1.52 -13.13
C ASN A 145 -4.98 -1.69 -12.30
N ASN A 146 -5.02 -1.26 -11.03
CA ASN A 146 -3.84 -1.25 -10.17
C ASN A 146 -4.01 -2.18 -8.97
N TYR A 147 -3.38 -3.35 -9.03
CA TYR A 147 -3.50 -4.42 -8.03
C TYR A 147 -2.52 -4.29 -6.85
N GLY A 148 -2.24 -3.06 -6.41
CA GLY A 148 -1.22 -2.79 -5.42
C GLY A 148 -1.51 -3.41 -4.05
N VAL A 149 -0.46 -3.92 -3.39
CA VAL A 149 -0.55 -4.52 -2.05
C VAL A 149 0.40 -3.78 -1.12
N ALA A 150 -0.11 -3.16 -0.06
CA ALA A 150 0.66 -2.50 0.99
C ALA A 150 0.31 -3.12 2.35
N ILE A 151 1.26 -3.82 2.97
CA ILE A 151 1.08 -4.49 4.26
C ILE A 151 2.13 -4.01 5.26
N GLY A 152 1.69 -3.48 6.39
CA GLY A 152 2.53 -2.98 7.48
C GLY A 152 2.30 -1.50 7.77
N THR A 153 2.78 -1.04 8.93
CA THR A 153 2.62 0.35 9.36
C THR A 153 3.29 1.29 8.36
N GLY A 154 2.52 2.23 7.79
CA GLY A 154 2.98 3.23 6.83
C GLY A 154 3.40 2.68 5.46
N ALA A 155 3.18 1.39 5.17
CA ALA A 155 3.49 0.80 3.87
C ALA A 155 2.75 1.54 2.75
N THR A 156 3.42 1.90 1.66
CA THR A 156 2.80 2.58 0.52
C THR A 156 3.10 1.84 -0.77
N ALA A 157 2.06 1.40 -1.47
CA ALA A 157 2.15 0.82 -2.80
C ALA A 157 1.42 1.72 -3.83
N ILE A 158 1.99 1.83 -5.02
CA ILE A 158 1.39 2.52 -6.18
C ILE A 158 1.44 1.55 -7.34
N ASN A 159 0.52 1.59 -8.30
CA ASN A 159 0.45 0.63 -9.41
C ASN A 159 0.39 -0.83 -8.94
N ASN A 160 0.95 -1.75 -9.72
CA ASN A 160 0.99 -3.20 -9.47
C ASN A 160 2.17 -3.61 -8.57
N ASN A 161 2.50 -2.81 -7.56
CA ASN A 161 3.60 -3.11 -6.65
C ASN A 161 3.11 -3.81 -5.38
N ILE A 162 3.95 -4.69 -4.82
CA ILE A 162 3.76 -5.35 -3.53
C ILE A 162 4.79 -4.80 -2.55
N VAL A 163 4.32 -4.21 -1.44
CA VAL A 163 5.14 -3.63 -0.39
C VAL A 163 4.72 -4.22 0.95
N MET A 164 5.65 -4.88 1.63
CA MET A 164 5.42 -5.47 2.93
C MET A 164 6.52 -5.09 3.93
N GLY A 165 6.15 -4.48 5.05
CA GLY A 165 7.11 -4.12 6.11
C GLY A 165 6.70 -2.90 6.94
N ASN A 166 7.41 -2.69 8.05
CA ASN A 166 7.25 -1.49 8.86
C ASN A 166 7.99 -0.32 8.20
N VAL A 167 7.29 0.78 8.03
CA VAL A 167 7.81 2.07 7.59
C VAL A 167 7.76 2.99 8.79
N GLY A 168 8.79 2.98 9.63
CA GLY A 168 8.83 3.94 10.75
C GLY A 168 8.87 5.36 10.18
N ALA A 169 7.79 6.16 10.34
CA ALA A 169 7.61 7.60 10.04
C ALA A 169 8.23 8.21 8.75
N GLY A 170 8.86 7.41 7.90
CA GLY A 170 9.66 7.81 6.76
C GLY A 170 9.48 6.76 5.69
N ASN A 171 8.43 6.95 4.90
CA ASN A 171 8.34 6.59 3.48
C ASN A 171 9.26 5.41 3.03
N LEU A 172 8.80 4.15 3.16
CA LEU A 172 9.11 3.16 2.14
C LEU A 172 8.34 3.63 0.92
N LEU A 173 9.02 4.41 0.11
CA LEU A 173 8.69 4.63 -1.28
C LEU A 173 9.19 3.41 -2.06
N ALA A 174 8.69 2.24 -1.73
CA ALA A 174 8.91 1.06 -2.54
C ALA A 174 7.85 1.00 -3.65
N ALA A 175 7.66 2.11 -4.38
CA ALA A 175 6.82 2.26 -5.58
C ALA A 175 6.63 3.76 -5.95
N GLY A 176 7.70 4.45 -6.37
CA GLY A 176 7.59 5.70 -7.14
C GLY A 176 7.07 6.95 -6.40
N SER A 177 7.97 7.81 -5.91
CA SER A 177 7.63 9.21 -5.57
C SER A 177 7.59 10.14 -6.80
N ASN A 178 7.49 9.62 -8.02
CA ASN A 178 7.82 10.39 -9.21
C ASN A 178 6.81 10.07 -10.30
N THR A 179 6.24 11.11 -10.89
CA THR A 179 5.25 11.14 -11.99
C THR A 179 5.79 10.55 -13.30
N ASN A 180 6.43 9.39 -13.24
CA ASN A 180 7.14 8.76 -14.33
C ASN A 180 6.71 7.28 -14.33
N PRO A 181 6.40 6.65 -15.48
CA PRO A 181 6.14 5.19 -15.62
C PRO A 181 7.28 4.25 -15.14
N LYS A 182 8.19 4.77 -14.31
CA LYS A 182 9.27 4.05 -13.64
C LYS A 182 8.80 3.74 -12.22
N ASN A 183 8.83 2.46 -11.86
CA ASN A 183 8.43 1.81 -10.62
C ASN A 183 7.06 1.08 -10.66
N ILE A 184 6.94 0.11 -11.57
CA ILE A 184 5.81 -0.81 -11.75
C ILE A 184 6.29 -2.26 -11.60
N ASN A 185 5.43 -3.15 -11.09
CA ASN A 185 5.67 -4.61 -10.97
C ASN A 185 6.83 -5.01 -10.05
N ASN A 186 7.06 -4.28 -8.96
CA ASN A 186 8.07 -4.59 -7.96
C ASN A 186 7.47 -5.33 -6.76
N VAL A 187 8.29 -6.17 -6.14
CA VAL A 187 8.03 -6.82 -4.85
C VAL A 187 9.07 -6.35 -3.86
N THR A 188 8.66 -5.66 -2.80
CA THR A 188 9.56 -5.16 -1.77
C THR A 188 9.11 -5.60 -0.39
N ILE A 189 9.95 -6.36 0.31
CA ILE A 189 9.60 -7.01 1.56
C ILE A 189 10.71 -6.77 2.59
N GLY A 190 10.42 -6.03 3.65
CA GLY A 190 11.35 -5.79 4.75
C GLY A 190 11.34 -4.35 5.23
N ASN A 191 11.76 -4.13 6.48
CA ASN A 191 11.92 -2.79 7.02
C ASN A 191 13.08 -2.07 6.31
N GLY A 192 12.82 -0.90 5.74
CA GLY A 192 13.79 -0.12 4.95
C GLY A 192 14.07 -0.67 3.54
N ALA A 193 13.51 -1.81 3.15
CA ALA A 193 13.75 -2.42 1.85
C ALA A 193 13.28 -1.50 0.71
N GLY A 194 14.07 -1.42 -0.37
CA GLY A 194 13.71 -0.68 -1.58
C GLY A 194 13.59 0.83 -1.39
N SER A 195 14.04 1.38 -0.26
CA SER A 195 13.99 2.82 -0.01
C SER A 195 14.86 3.57 -1.03
N GLY A 196 14.23 4.43 -1.82
CA GLY A 196 14.90 5.18 -2.89
C GLY A 196 15.12 4.40 -4.19
N VAL A 197 14.59 3.17 -4.31
CA VAL A 197 14.70 2.41 -5.55
C VAL A 197 13.83 3.00 -6.64
N THR A 198 14.46 3.19 -7.81
CA THR A 198 13.79 3.48 -9.08
C THR A 198 13.83 2.25 -9.98
N GLY A 199 12.95 2.19 -10.99
CA GLY A 199 12.93 1.09 -11.96
C GLY A 199 11.82 0.06 -11.73
N ASN A 200 11.59 -0.78 -12.74
CA ASN A 200 10.48 -1.74 -12.79
C ASN A 200 10.97 -3.16 -12.49
N GLU A 201 10.04 -4.05 -12.16
CA GLU A 201 10.27 -5.51 -12.20
C GLU A 201 11.36 -6.01 -11.22
N ASN A 202 11.55 -5.33 -10.09
CA ASN A 202 12.52 -5.75 -9.08
C ASN A 202 11.89 -6.62 -8.00
N VAL A 203 12.67 -7.57 -7.47
CA VAL A 203 12.36 -8.36 -6.28
C VAL A 203 13.37 -8.00 -5.20
N ILE A 204 12.91 -7.32 -4.15
CA ILE A 204 13.74 -6.82 -3.07
C ILE A 204 13.23 -7.40 -1.75
N MET A 205 14.08 -8.10 -1.02
CA MET A 205 13.69 -8.73 0.24
C MET A 205 14.80 -8.66 1.28
N GLY A 206 14.50 -8.12 2.45
CA GLY A 206 15.42 -8.08 3.59
C GLY A 206 15.48 -6.72 4.26
N TYR A 207 16.02 -6.68 5.48
CA TYR A 207 16.23 -5.43 6.20
C TYR A 207 17.18 -4.52 5.41
N GLN A 208 16.68 -3.33 5.02
CA GLN A 208 17.39 -2.32 4.24
C GLN A 208 18.01 -2.81 2.92
N ALA A 209 17.52 -3.92 2.35
CA ALA A 209 17.91 -4.40 1.04
C ALA A 209 17.62 -3.33 -0.04
N ALA A 210 18.55 -3.13 -0.97
CA ALA A 210 18.49 -2.17 -2.05
C ALA A 210 18.23 -0.72 -1.63
N THR A 211 18.50 -0.37 -0.37
CA THR A 211 18.42 1.04 0.08
C THR A 211 19.38 1.88 -0.75
N GLY A 212 18.88 2.95 -1.35
CA GLY A 212 19.68 3.85 -2.19
C GLY A 212 20.12 3.26 -3.53
N MET A 213 19.60 2.08 -3.92
CA MET A 213 19.94 1.47 -5.21
C MET A 213 19.34 2.27 -6.37
N ASN A 214 20.19 2.79 -7.25
CA ASN A 214 19.77 3.48 -8.47
C ASN A 214 19.64 2.44 -9.59
N SER A 215 18.44 1.88 -9.75
CA SER A 215 18.17 0.81 -10.70
C SER A 215 17.34 1.30 -11.89
N ILE A 216 17.56 0.67 -13.05
CA ILE A 216 16.69 0.81 -14.24
C ILE A 216 15.73 -0.36 -14.41
N GLY A 217 15.86 -1.45 -13.61
CA GLY A 217 14.88 -2.52 -13.49
C GLY A 217 15.41 -3.96 -13.53
N ALA A 218 14.50 -4.91 -13.36
CA ALA A 218 14.70 -6.36 -13.49
C ALA A 218 15.75 -6.98 -12.53
N ASN A 219 15.88 -6.46 -11.30
CA ASN A 219 16.87 -6.99 -10.34
C ASN A 219 16.25 -7.86 -9.25
N VAL A 220 17.04 -8.81 -8.73
CA VAL A 220 16.72 -9.57 -7.53
C VAL A 220 17.76 -9.21 -6.45
N ALA A 221 17.32 -8.63 -5.34
CA ALA A 221 18.16 -8.30 -4.19
C ALA A 221 17.56 -8.88 -2.91
N ILE A 222 18.14 -9.98 -2.42
CA ILE A 222 17.62 -10.72 -1.26
C ILE A 222 18.70 -10.88 -0.21
N GLY A 223 18.46 -10.31 0.98
CA GLY A 223 19.37 -10.35 2.11
C GLY A 223 19.37 -9.03 2.87
N LYS A 224 19.81 -9.07 4.13
CA LYS A 224 20.07 -7.85 4.92
C LYS A 224 21.12 -7.01 4.18
N PHE A 225 20.85 -5.74 3.89
CA PHE A 225 21.77 -4.84 3.18
C PHE A 225 22.22 -5.30 1.78
N ALA A 226 21.57 -6.30 1.18
CA ALA A 226 21.89 -6.72 -0.18
C ALA A 226 21.66 -5.56 -1.16
N ALA A 227 22.60 -5.31 -2.07
CA ALA A 227 22.55 -4.25 -3.09
C ALA A 227 22.39 -2.82 -2.54
N THR A 228 22.76 -2.55 -1.28
CA THR A 228 22.75 -1.18 -0.74
C THR A 228 23.66 -0.27 -1.58
N ASN A 229 23.12 0.88 -2.00
CA ASN A 229 23.76 1.86 -2.90
C ASN A 229 24.33 1.24 -4.19
N ALA A 230 23.77 0.11 -4.65
CA ALA A 230 24.20 -0.49 -5.89
C ALA A 230 23.64 0.24 -7.13
N THR A 231 24.27 0.06 -8.27
CA THR A 231 23.76 0.51 -9.58
C THR A 231 23.67 -0.68 -10.51
N PHE A 232 22.49 -1.30 -10.55
CA PHE A 232 22.27 -2.56 -11.25
C PHE A 232 21.10 -2.51 -12.24
N THR A 233 21.24 -3.34 -13.27
CA THR A 233 20.21 -3.69 -14.24
C THR A 233 20.31 -5.19 -14.48
N ASN A 234 19.19 -5.90 -14.44
CA ASN A 234 19.16 -7.34 -14.70
C ASN A 234 20.14 -8.14 -13.80
N ALA A 235 20.33 -7.74 -12.55
CA ALA A 235 21.26 -8.39 -11.61
C ALA A 235 20.57 -9.32 -10.61
N VAL A 236 21.32 -10.31 -10.11
CA VAL A 236 20.91 -11.22 -9.03
C VAL A 236 21.89 -11.11 -7.88
N VAL A 237 21.40 -10.67 -6.72
CA VAL A 237 22.18 -10.37 -5.52
C VAL A 237 21.54 -11.07 -4.33
N LEU A 238 22.21 -12.10 -3.81
CA LEU A 238 21.69 -12.97 -2.77
C LEU A 238 22.71 -13.10 -1.62
N GLY A 239 22.36 -12.61 -0.44
CA GLY A 239 23.19 -12.71 0.76
C GLY A 239 23.23 -11.43 1.59
N SER A 240 23.61 -11.54 2.87
CA SER A 240 23.85 -10.34 3.70
C SER A 240 24.96 -9.50 3.09
N ASP A 241 24.74 -8.21 2.90
CA ASP A 241 25.72 -7.23 2.41
C ASP A 241 26.23 -7.48 0.98
N ALA A 242 25.70 -8.49 0.28
CA ALA A 242 26.09 -8.82 -1.08
C ALA A 242 25.81 -7.65 -2.03
N GLY A 243 26.73 -7.38 -2.97
CA GLY A 243 26.56 -6.32 -3.98
C GLY A 243 26.48 -4.91 -3.41
N THR A 244 26.87 -4.67 -2.15
CA THR A 244 26.92 -3.32 -1.58
C THR A 244 27.90 -2.44 -2.36
N ASN A 245 27.46 -1.24 -2.76
CA ASN A 245 28.22 -0.28 -3.58
C ASN A 245 28.73 -0.87 -4.91
N ALA A 246 28.12 -1.95 -5.41
CA ALA A 246 28.50 -2.57 -6.66
C ALA A 246 27.79 -1.92 -7.84
N ALA A 247 28.39 -2.02 -9.03
CA ALA A 247 27.86 -1.43 -10.25
C ALA A 247 28.07 -2.34 -11.46
N GLY A 248 27.22 -2.16 -12.47
CA GLY A 248 27.28 -2.89 -13.73
C GLY A 248 26.01 -3.68 -14.00
N ASN A 249 25.76 -3.99 -15.26
CA ASN A 249 24.59 -4.74 -15.67
C ASN A 249 24.86 -6.25 -15.65
N LEU A 250 23.81 -7.06 -15.53
CA LEU A 250 23.88 -8.53 -15.66
C LEU A 250 24.78 -9.21 -14.61
N ASN A 251 24.90 -8.60 -13.43
CA ASN A 251 25.73 -9.08 -12.35
C ASN A 251 25.08 -10.23 -11.57
N ILE A 252 25.89 -11.19 -11.11
CA ILE A 252 25.49 -12.22 -10.15
C ILE A 252 26.42 -12.19 -8.94
N ALA A 253 25.88 -11.86 -7.77
CA ALA A 253 26.59 -11.87 -6.49
C ALA A 253 25.84 -12.77 -5.50
N ILE A 254 26.44 -13.90 -5.11
CA ILE A 254 25.80 -14.90 -4.24
C ILE A 254 26.73 -15.25 -3.09
N GLY A 255 26.24 -15.06 -1.86
CA GLY A 255 26.97 -15.27 -0.62
C GLY A 255 27.06 -13.99 0.22
N ALA A 256 27.35 -14.14 1.52
CA ALA A 256 27.55 -12.99 2.40
C ALA A 256 28.74 -12.14 1.92
N SER A 257 28.54 -10.83 1.78
CA SER A 257 29.52 -9.86 1.27
C SER A 257 30.07 -10.17 -0.13
N ALA A 258 29.43 -11.06 -0.89
CA ALA A 258 29.85 -11.35 -2.26
C ALA A 258 29.66 -10.12 -3.15
N GLY A 259 30.63 -9.82 -4.01
CA GLY A 259 30.52 -8.73 -4.98
C GLY A 259 30.49 -7.32 -4.39
N VAL A 260 30.84 -7.13 -3.11
CA VAL A 260 30.94 -5.78 -2.51
C VAL A 260 31.93 -4.92 -3.30
N GLY A 261 31.48 -3.74 -3.74
CA GLY A 261 32.28 -2.77 -4.48
C GLY A 261 32.67 -3.20 -5.90
N VAL A 262 32.22 -4.38 -6.37
CA VAL A 262 32.54 -4.84 -7.73
C VAL A 262 31.84 -3.91 -8.73
N THR A 263 32.64 -3.29 -9.60
CA THR A 263 32.17 -2.48 -10.70
C THR A 263 32.57 -3.19 -11.99
N ILE A 264 31.57 -3.65 -12.76
CA ILE A 264 31.79 -4.17 -14.11
C ILE A 264 31.38 -3.07 -15.08
N ASP A 265 32.34 -2.54 -15.83
CA ASP A 265 32.10 -1.57 -16.89
C ASP A 265 31.23 -2.23 -17.97
N PRO A 266 30.09 -1.64 -18.39
CA PRO A 266 29.43 -2.09 -19.61
C PRO A 266 30.45 -2.04 -20.74
N ALA A 267 30.69 -3.17 -21.40
CA ALA A 267 31.59 -3.23 -22.56
C ALA A 267 31.26 -2.10 -23.55
N PRO A 268 32.28 -1.46 -24.16
CA PRO A 268 32.13 -0.30 -25.05
C PRO A 268 31.24 -0.58 -26.27
#